data_AF-F3YUY4-F1
#
_entry.id   AF-F3YUY4-F1
#
_cell.length_a   1.000
_cell.length_b   1.000
_cell.length_c   1.000
_cell.angle_alpha   90.00
_cell.angle_beta   90.00
_cell.angle_gamma   90.00
#
_symmetry.space_group_name_H-M   'P 1'
#
loop_
_entity.id
_entity.type
_entity.pdbx_description
1 polymer ?
#
loop_
_entity_poly.entity_id
_entity_poly.type
_entity_poly.pdbx_seq_one_letter_code
_entity_poly.pdbx_strand_id
1 'polypeptide(L)'
;MDARSPRHSRSSAGFILIYLVVAMALIAALAAGVMVLSTSSATGQVETGRQLQAMHLAQAGVDYAKAHKKAWFTDMATKGGMSFDLGGSGLFMLQVANNGDGTFDVASTGISGQSTSFEANYETHATGYTPEDDSGTPGDPSDEYPTPTEVVDYTLFTSDTPLSVSNQGTVDGCVAGASVTLGNQVEVTGSVRSESTVRLINHSSIGGNICAADDVFMENHTEVGGEIHTQGDLEVGSNEATVHGSVYVAGNVILRNRARILGDVHAGGDVELGSNNSLVAGNIYSGGNVILNNAATVVGDVHAAGNINVNWGGTIEGDAIAGGTVTVNSTGGQVNGSRSPRMPSPPRIMPTPPKSCGAVTMPKLQTFFSDPSNNVTIGWDKDSSKPLAPGTYGALTLGGQNRLYLSSGDECADPCASSCVDYVFSSVSAGTQPDLFLDLSGTDGACNPDNPRDFLTILVSGDVTWGDGMTIQVSCDGKNYKPFDSADPKLAALVYIESHGSFTLKNQSPWFGTILTKNNLTFVNQTKLIGSYHTLDGTADTGNQPYIKYVKSAFADQCWD
;
A
#
# COMPACT_ATOMS: atom_id res chain seq x y z
N MET A 1 -117.06 26.50 -5.81
CA MET A 1 -116.40 25.19 -5.83
C MET A 1 -115.03 25.38 -6.43
N ASP A 2 -114.04 25.51 -5.56
CA ASP A 2 -112.61 25.65 -5.86
C ASP A 2 -112.00 24.35 -6.37
N ALA A 3 -111.06 24.43 -7.31
CA ALA A 3 -109.88 23.56 -7.36
C ALA A 3 -108.82 24.14 -8.32
N ARG A 4 -107.74 24.71 -7.76
CA ARG A 4 -106.46 24.97 -8.43
C ARG A 4 -105.64 23.66 -8.49
N SER A 5 -104.98 23.38 -9.60
CA SER A 5 -103.92 22.35 -9.69
C SER A 5 -102.52 22.98 -9.59
N PRO A 6 -101.56 22.38 -8.85
CA PRO A 6 -100.21 22.91 -8.72
C PRO A 6 -99.23 22.26 -9.72
N ARG A 7 -98.30 23.07 -10.25
CA ARG A 7 -97.11 22.61 -10.98
C ARG A 7 -96.07 22.07 -10.00
N HIS A 8 -95.62 20.83 -10.17
CA HIS A 8 -94.48 20.26 -9.44
C HIS A 8 -93.18 20.55 -10.20
N SER A 9 -92.26 21.31 -9.59
CA SER A 9 -90.87 21.40 -10.01
C SER A 9 -90.13 20.12 -9.57
N ARG A 10 -89.47 19.41 -10.49
CA ARG A 10 -88.56 18.30 -10.16
C ARG A 10 -87.24 18.90 -9.66
N SER A 11 -86.92 18.73 -8.37
CA SER A 11 -85.68 19.22 -7.77
C SER A 11 -84.51 18.28 -8.06
N SER A 12 -83.55 18.77 -8.85
CA SER A 12 -82.26 18.12 -9.15
C SER A 12 -81.33 17.99 -7.93
N ALA A 13 -81.73 18.48 -6.76
CA ALA A 13 -80.93 18.50 -5.54
C ALA A 13 -80.84 17.13 -4.81
N GLY A 14 -81.85 16.26 -4.98
CA GLY A 14 -81.91 14.98 -4.26
C GLY A 14 -80.90 13.93 -4.73
N PHE A 15 -80.59 13.90 -6.02
CA PHE A 15 -79.64 12.93 -6.58
C PHE A 15 -78.17 13.28 -6.27
N ILE A 16 -77.83 14.57 -6.23
CA ILE A 16 -76.46 15.03 -5.91
C ILE A 16 -76.09 14.63 -4.48
N LEU A 17 -77.03 14.72 -3.53
CA LEU A 17 -76.79 14.37 -2.14
C LEU A 17 -76.51 12.87 -1.96
N ILE A 18 -77.22 12.02 -2.70
CA ILE A 18 -77.01 10.56 -2.68
C ILE A 18 -75.62 10.21 -3.25
N TYR A 19 -75.21 10.83 -4.36
CA TYR A 19 -73.87 10.62 -4.91
C TYR A 19 -72.77 11.07 -3.96
N LEU A 20 -72.96 12.18 -3.23
CA LEU A 20 -72.01 12.65 -2.22
C LEU A 20 -71.88 11.68 -1.05
N VAL A 21 -72.98 11.15 -0.53
CA VAL A 21 -72.96 10.18 0.58
C VAL A 21 -72.30 8.87 0.16
N VAL A 22 -72.62 8.36 -1.04
CA VAL A 22 -72.00 7.14 -1.58
C VAL A 22 -70.51 7.35 -1.85
N ALA A 23 -70.11 8.51 -2.39
CA ALA A 23 -68.71 8.85 -2.61
C ALA A 23 -67.94 8.97 -1.29
N MET A 24 -68.51 9.60 -0.27
CA MET A 24 -67.88 9.68 1.06
C MET A 24 -67.76 8.31 1.73
N ALA A 25 -68.76 7.44 1.60
CA ALA A 25 -68.70 6.07 2.12
C ALA A 25 -67.62 5.23 1.41
N LEU A 26 -67.48 5.38 0.08
CA LEU A 26 -66.43 4.73 -0.69
C LEU A 26 -65.03 5.25 -0.33
N ILE A 27 -64.87 6.57 -0.16
CA ILE A 27 -63.61 7.18 0.26
C ILE A 27 -63.23 6.72 1.67
N ALA A 28 -64.19 6.63 2.60
CA ALA A 28 -63.94 6.13 3.95
C ALA A 28 -63.52 4.65 3.96
N ALA A 29 -64.16 3.81 3.14
CA ALA A 29 -63.78 2.41 3.00
C ALA A 29 -62.39 2.25 2.36
N LEU A 30 -62.07 3.06 1.35
CA LEU A 30 -60.75 3.08 0.73
C LEU A 30 -59.68 3.56 1.72
N ALA A 31 -59.97 4.61 2.49
CA ALA A 31 -59.08 5.13 3.51
C ALA A 31 -58.81 4.10 4.61
N ALA A 32 -59.83 3.38 5.07
CA ALA A 32 -59.66 2.28 6.04
C ALA A 32 -58.83 1.12 5.45
N GLY A 33 -59.07 0.74 4.19
CA GLY A 33 -58.29 -0.30 3.51
C GLY A 33 -56.82 0.07 3.30
N VAL A 34 -56.55 1.31 2.86
CA VAL A 34 -55.19 1.85 2.70
C VAL A 34 -54.51 1.98 4.07
N MET A 35 -55.23 2.41 5.11
CA MET A 35 -54.67 2.52 6.46
C MET A 35 -54.25 1.14 6.99
N VAL A 36 -55.09 0.11 6.87
CA VAL A 36 -54.77 -1.26 7.31
C VAL A 36 -53.59 -1.87 6.52
N LEU A 37 -53.56 -1.69 5.19
CA LEU A 37 -52.46 -2.17 4.34
C LEU A 37 -51.14 -1.41 4.56
N SER A 38 -51.21 -0.11 4.84
CA SER A 38 -50.04 0.71 5.16
C SER A 38 -49.47 0.37 6.54
N THR A 39 -50.33 0.09 7.53
CA THR A 39 -49.88 -0.31 8.86
C THR A 39 -49.24 -1.68 8.85
N SER A 40 -49.79 -2.66 8.12
CA SER A 40 -49.24 -4.03 8.08
C SER A 40 -47.91 -4.11 7.33
N SER A 41 -47.74 -3.33 6.25
CA SER A 41 -46.48 -3.23 5.52
C SER A 41 -45.40 -2.50 6.30
N ALA A 42 -45.75 -1.40 7.00
CA ALA A 42 -44.83 -0.69 7.87
C ALA A 42 -44.40 -1.56 9.08
N THR A 43 -45.31 -2.31 9.70
CA THR A 43 -44.96 -3.22 10.81
C THR A 43 -44.08 -4.38 10.33
N GLY A 44 -44.37 -4.97 9.17
CA GLY A 44 -43.54 -6.05 8.62
C GLY A 44 -42.13 -5.61 8.22
N GLN A 45 -41.97 -4.38 7.74
CA GLN A 45 -40.64 -3.80 7.45
C GLN A 45 -39.85 -3.47 8.71
N VAL A 46 -40.50 -2.96 9.75
CA VAL A 46 -39.86 -2.73 11.06
C VAL A 46 -39.44 -4.05 11.71
N GLU A 47 -40.28 -5.09 11.63
CA GLU A 47 -39.97 -6.43 12.14
C GLU A 47 -38.80 -7.06 11.40
N THR A 48 -38.79 -7.01 10.06
CA THR A 48 -37.68 -7.56 9.25
C THR A 48 -36.37 -6.79 9.47
N GLY A 49 -36.43 -5.46 9.56
CA GLY A 49 -35.24 -4.63 9.81
C GLY A 49 -34.62 -4.89 11.18
N ARG A 50 -35.44 -5.13 12.20
CA ARG A 50 -34.96 -5.46 13.55
C ARG A 50 -34.40 -6.88 13.67
N GLN A 51 -34.97 -7.84 12.94
CA GLN A 51 -34.40 -9.19 12.83
C GLN A 51 -33.00 -9.17 12.19
N LEU A 52 -32.81 -8.42 11.11
CA LEU A 52 -31.49 -8.21 10.50
C LEU A 52 -30.53 -7.50 11.45
N GLN A 53 -31.00 -6.47 12.17
CA GLN A 53 -30.19 -5.78 13.18
C GLN A 53 -29.76 -6.72 14.31
N ALA A 54 -30.66 -7.56 14.82
CA ALA A 54 -30.34 -8.56 15.84
C ALA A 54 -29.30 -9.57 15.31
N MET A 55 -29.42 -9.99 14.05
CA MET A 55 -28.44 -10.87 13.40
C MET A 55 -27.05 -10.22 13.29
N HIS A 56 -26.97 -8.95 12.88
CA HIS A 56 -25.70 -8.23 12.80
C HIS A 56 -25.07 -7.98 14.18
N LEU A 57 -25.88 -7.69 15.20
CA LEU A 57 -25.40 -7.57 16.59
C LEU A 57 -24.83 -8.90 17.10
N ALA A 58 -25.50 -10.02 16.80
CA ALA A 58 -25.03 -11.34 17.15
C ALA A 58 -23.69 -11.66 16.45
N GLN A 59 -23.57 -11.34 15.16
CA GLN A 59 -22.33 -11.53 14.41
C GLN A 59 -21.19 -10.65 14.96
N ALA A 60 -21.47 -9.38 15.25
CA ALA A 60 -20.50 -8.46 15.86
C ALA A 60 -19.96 -8.98 17.20
N GLY A 61 -20.79 -9.65 18.00
CA GLY A 61 -20.31 -10.30 19.23
C GLY A 61 -19.35 -11.46 18.97
N VAL A 62 -19.60 -12.30 17.96
CA VAL A 62 -18.66 -13.37 17.59
C VAL A 62 -17.34 -12.78 17.10
N ASP A 63 -17.40 -11.74 16.29
CA ASP A 63 -16.20 -11.08 15.77
C ASP A 63 -15.43 -10.35 16.88
N TYR A 64 -16.14 -9.74 17.84
CA TYR A 64 -15.57 -9.17 19.06
C TYR A 64 -14.83 -10.24 19.87
N ALA A 65 -15.42 -11.43 20.06
CA ALA A 65 -14.75 -12.51 20.77
C ALA A 65 -13.46 -12.95 20.05
N LYS A 66 -13.50 -13.09 18.71
CA LYS A 66 -12.34 -13.48 17.90
C LYS A 66 -11.19 -12.48 17.89
N ALA A 67 -11.44 -11.22 18.27
CA ALA A 67 -10.39 -10.21 18.39
C ALA A 67 -9.52 -10.37 19.65
N HIS A 68 -9.90 -11.24 20.59
CA HIS A 68 -9.20 -11.41 21.87
C HIS A 68 -8.28 -12.63 21.89
N LYS A 69 -7.30 -12.62 22.80
CA LYS A 69 -6.35 -13.73 23.03
C LYS A 69 -6.86 -14.73 24.08
N LYS A 70 -6.17 -15.87 24.20
CA LYS A 70 -6.55 -17.03 25.01
C LYS A 70 -6.85 -16.75 26.49
N ALA A 71 -6.20 -15.80 27.13
CA ALA A 71 -6.45 -15.41 28.52
C ALA A 71 -7.85 -14.82 28.68
N TRP A 72 -8.29 -14.03 27.70
CA TRP A 72 -9.64 -13.47 27.70
C TRP A 72 -10.69 -14.57 27.56
N PHE A 73 -10.48 -15.54 26.65
CA PHE A 73 -11.40 -16.68 26.51
C PHE A 73 -11.49 -17.52 27.79
N THR A 74 -10.35 -17.71 28.47
CA THR A 74 -10.28 -18.43 29.74
C THR A 74 -11.02 -17.68 30.85
N ASP A 75 -10.84 -16.37 30.97
CA ASP A 75 -11.55 -15.51 31.92
C ASP A 75 -13.06 -15.45 31.63
N MET A 76 -13.43 -15.23 30.36
CA MET A 76 -14.81 -15.17 29.88
C MET A 76 -15.58 -16.48 30.15
N ALA A 77 -14.93 -17.63 29.97
CA ALA A 77 -15.50 -18.95 30.25
C ALA A 77 -15.82 -19.14 31.75
N THR A 78 -15.14 -18.43 32.65
CA THR A 78 -15.43 -18.48 34.10
C THR A 78 -16.55 -17.51 34.52
N LYS A 79 -16.77 -16.45 33.75
CA LYS A 79 -17.74 -15.39 34.07
C LYS A 79 -19.18 -15.73 33.70
N GLY A 80 -19.41 -16.77 32.88
CA GLY A 80 -20.75 -17.28 32.57
C GLY A 80 -21.59 -16.42 31.61
N GLY A 81 -20.99 -15.37 31.05
CA GLY A 81 -21.57 -14.51 30.01
C GLY A 81 -21.44 -13.01 30.32
N MET A 82 -21.35 -12.16 29.29
CA MET A 82 -21.29 -10.69 29.41
C MET A 82 -22.19 -10.00 28.38
N SER A 83 -22.79 -8.87 28.75
CA SER A 83 -23.64 -8.05 27.88
C SER A 83 -22.93 -6.77 27.44
N PHE A 84 -23.04 -6.44 26.15
CA PHE A 84 -22.46 -5.25 25.54
C PHE A 84 -23.56 -4.39 24.94
N ASP A 85 -23.85 -3.25 25.58
CA ASP A 85 -24.88 -2.31 25.15
C ASP A 85 -24.28 -1.26 24.20
N LEU A 86 -24.78 -1.20 22.95
CA LEU A 86 -24.38 -0.24 21.92
C LEU A 86 -25.37 0.93 21.80
N GLY A 87 -26.27 1.09 22.77
CA GLY A 87 -27.25 2.16 22.84
C GLY A 87 -28.39 1.98 21.82
N GLY A 88 -28.70 3.03 21.06
CA GLY A 88 -29.81 3.01 20.08
C GLY A 88 -29.69 1.97 18.97
N SER A 89 -28.50 1.35 18.83
CA SER A 89 -28.20 0.29 17.88
C SER A 89 -28.51 -1.12 18.40
N GLY A 90 -28.92 -1.28 19.67
CA GLY A 90 -29.17 -2.57 20.32
C GLY A 90 -27.97 -3.04 21.15
N LEU A 91 -28.06 -4.26 21.68
CA LEU A 91 -27.01 -4.87 22.49
C LEU A 91 -26.70 -6.29 21.99
N PHE A 92 -25.56 -6.85 22.38
CA PHE A 92 -25.33 -8.29 22.24
C PHE A 92 -24.82 -8.90 23.54
N MET A 93 -25.15 -10.17 23.78
CA MET A 93 -24.69 -10.94 24.92
C MET A 93 -23.75 -12.03 24.43
N LEU A 94 -22.58 -12.14 25.04
CA LEU A 94 -21.61 -13.19 24.76
C LEU A 94 -21.55 -14.19 25.87
N GLN A 95 -21.51 -15.46 25.51
CA GLN A 95 -21.21 -16.57 26.40
C GLN A 95 -20.10 -17.41 25.78
N VAL A 96 -19.11 -17.76 26.60
CA VAL A 96 -17.97 -18.59 26.18
C VAL A 96 -17.96 -19.85 27.03
N ALA A 97 -17.78 -21.00 26.40
CA ALA A 97 -17.58 -22.29 27.06
C ALA A 97 -16.20 -22.84 26.67
N ASN A 98 -15.48 -23.40 27.65
CA ASN A 98 -14.20 -24.06 27.41
C ASN A 98 -14.43 -25.57 27.23
N ASN A 99 -13.97 -26.13 26.11
CA ASN A 99 -14.19 -27.53 25.75
C ASN A 99 -13.16 -28.49 26.40
N GLY A 100 -12.13 -27.97 27.06
CA GLY A 100 -11.11 -28.74 27.78
C GLY A 100 -9.99 -29.32 26.90
N ASP A 101 -10.02 -29.07 25.60
CA ASP A 101 -9.02 -29.50 24.61
C ASP A 101 -8.21 -28.33 24.01
N GLY A 102 -8.36 -27.13 24.59
CA GLY A 102 -7.76 -25.89 24.08
C GLY A 102 -8.66 -25.11 23.12
N THR A 103 -9.86 -25.62 22.83
CA THR A 103 -10.88 -24.91 22.05
C THR A 103 -12.00 -24.33 22.92
N PHE A 104 -12.70 -23.34 22.38
CA PHE A 104 -13.80 -22.65 23.03
C PHE A 104 -15.01 -22.55 22.10
N ASP A 105 -16.20 -22.66 22.69
CA ASP A 105 -17.46 -22.37 22.02
C ASP A 105 -17.94 -20.97 22.42
N VAL A 106 -18.22 -20.12 21.43
CA VAL A 106 -18.76 -18.77 21.63
C VAL A 106 -20.20 -18.75 21.17
N ALA A 107 -21.13 -18.38 22.05
CA ALA A 107 -22.50 -18.02 21.71
C ALA A 107 -22.65 -16.51 21.81
N SER A 108 -23.25 -15.90 20.79
CA SER A 108 -23.54 -14.46 20.76
C SER A 108 -25.01 -14.24 20.45
N THR A 109 -25.73 -13.56 21.35
CA THR A 109 -27.14 -13.20 21.20
C THR A 109 -27.27 -11.71 20.97
N GLY A 110 -27.57 -11.28 19.76
CA GLY A 110 -27.91 -9.90 19.44
C GLY A 110 -29.36 -9.59 19.77
N ILE A 111 -29.61 -8.46 20.43
CA ILE A 111 -30.92 -7.96 20.84
C ILE A 111 -31.12 -6.56 20.25
N SER A 112 -32.14 -6.39 19.41
CA SER A 112 -32.50 -5.09 18.84
C SER A 112 -33.88 -4.64 19.30
N GLY A 113 -34.05 -3.33 19.52
CA GLY A 113 -35.36 -2.77 19.92
C GLY A 113 -35.82 -3.14 21.33
N GLN A 114 -34.87 -3.27 22.26
CA GLN A 114 -35.10 -3.67 23.64
C GLN A 114 -36.25 -2.92 24.31
N SER A 115 -37.08 -3.61 25.10
CA SER A 115 -38.21 -3.02 25.84
C SER A 115 -39.28 -2.34 24.97
N THR A 116 -39.38 -2.73 23.69
CA THR A 116 -40.46 -2.31 22.80
C THR A 116 -41.25 -3.51 22.31
N SER A 117 -42.44 -3.28 21.75
CA SER A 117 -43.30 -4.35 21.20
C SER A 117 -42.74 -5.06 19.96
N PHE A 118 -41.56 -4.66 19.48
CA PHE A 118 -40.87 -5.24 18.33
C PHE A 118 -39.41 -5.58 18.67
N GLU A 119 -39.14 -6.03 19.90
CA GLU A 119 -37.81 -6.57 20.25
C GLU A 119 -37.51 -7.81 19.39
N ALA A 120 -36.32 -7.87 18.80
CA ALA A 120 -35.86 -9.02 18.01
C ALA A 120 -34.55 -9.55 18.59
N ASN A 121 -34.47 -10.87 18.75
CA ASN A 121 -33.32 -11.57 19.29
C ASN A 121 -32.82 -12.58 18.26
N TYR A 122 -31.52 -12.61 18.03
CA TYR A 122 -30.88 -13.59 17.17
C TYR A 122 -29.63 -14.14 17.86
N GLU A 123 -29.48 -15.46 17.88
CA GLU A 123 -28.33 -16.12 18.48
C GLU A 123 -27.50 -16.82 17.39
N THR A 124 -26.19 -16.64 17.44
CA THR A 124 -25.22 -17.30 16.56
C THR A 124 -24.09 -17.93 17.38
N HIS A 125 -23.46 -18.94 16.82
CA HIS A 125 -22.42 -19.71 17.50
C HIS A 125 -21.15 -19.83 16.65
N ALA A 126 -20.00 -19.78 17.31
CA ALA A 126 -18.72 -20.24 16.77
C ALA A 126 -18.22 -21.38 17.67
N THR A 127 -18.25 -22.61 17.17
CA THR A 127 -17.87 -23.80 17.94
C THR A 127 -16.45 -24.25 17.61
N GLY A 128 -15.74 -24.79 18.60
CA GLY A 128 -14.39 -25.31 18.43
C GLY A 128 -13.36 -24.25 18.01
N TYR A 129 -13.53 -23.00 18.44
CA TYR A 129 -12.61 -21.91 18.13
C TYR A 129 -11.31 -22.03 18.94
N THR A 130 -10.17 -21.88 18.28
CA THR A 130 -8.83 -21.90 18.91
C THR A 130 -8.24 -20.48 18.91
N PRO A 131 -8.24 -19.76 20.04
CA PRO A 131 -7.68 -18.41 20.15
C PRO A 131 -6.16 -18.41 20.06
N GLU A 132 -5.59 -17.30 19.62
CA GLU A 132 -4.15 -17.05 19.66
C GLU A 132 -3.63 -17.00 21.12
N ASP A 133 -2.43 -17.54 21.36
CA ASP A 133 -1.80 -17.59 22.68
C ASP A 133 -1.43 -16.18 23.19
N ASP A 134 -1.37 -16.02 24.52
CA ASP A 134 -1.19 -14.72 25.21
C ASP A 134 0.23 -14.12 25.13
N SER A 135 1.08 -14.64 24.23
CA SER A 135 2.35 -13.99 23.92
C SER A 135 2.09 -12.68 23.16
N GLY A 136 2.54 -11.57 23.74
CA GLY A 136 2.32 -10.19 23.28
C GLY A 136 1.21 -9.48 24.07
N THR A 137 1.42 -8.20 24.40
CA THR A 137 0.52 -7.35 25.20
C THR A 137 -0.92 -7.29 24.64
N PRO A 138 -1.98 -7.31 25.48
CA PRO A 138 -3.36 -7.13 25.02
C PRO A 138 -3.62 -5.69 24.56
N GLY A 139 -4.10 -5.52 23.33
CA GLY A 139 -4.48 -4.23 22.75
C GLY A 139 -5.86 -3.74 23.22
N ASP A 140 -6.01 -2.43 23.34
CA ASP A 140 -7.28 -1.71 23.43
C ASP A 140 -8.04 -1.89 22.08
N PRO A 141 -9.35 -2.18 22.06
CA PRO A 141 -10.09 -2.36 20.80
C PRO A 141 -10.27 -1.08 19.97
N SER A 142 -9.79 0.06 20.45
CA SER A 142 -9.83 1.36 19.76
C SER A 142 -8.46 2.00 19.51
N ASP A 143 -7.38 1.41 20.02
CA ASP A 143 -6.00 1.82 19.73
C ASP A 143 -5.24 0.66 19.08
N GLU A 144 -4.49 0.99 18.02
CA GLU A 144 -3.60 0.10 17.28
C GLU A 144 -4.28 -0.95 16.37
N TYR A 145 -4.68 -0.50 15.17
CA TYR A 145 -3.84 -0.98 14.07
C TYR A 145 -2.45 -0.44 14.40
N PRO A 146 -1.46 -1.23 14.81
CA PRO A 146 -0.14 -0.84 14.40
C PRO A 146 -0.30 -0.80 12.88
N THR A 147 -0.31 0.41 12.29
CA THR A 147 0.44 0.49 11.04
C THR A 147 1.75 -0.16 11.44
N PRO A 148 2.12 -1.32 10.88
CA PRO A 148 3.51 -1.64 10.92
C PRO A 148 4.13 -0.35 10.38
N THR A 149 4.91 0.34 11.21
CA THR A 149 6.01 1.11 10.67
C THR A 149 6.78 0.02 9.97
N GLU A 150 6.40 -0.31 8.73
CA GLU A 150 7.16 -1.21 7.92
C GLU A 150 8.45 -0.41 7.79
N VAL A 151 9.42 -0.74 8.63
CA VAL A 151 10.82 -0.45 8.35
C VAL A 151 11.10 -1.31 7.13
N VAL A 152 10.67 -0.81 5.98
CA VAL A 152 10.96 -1.43 4.71
C VAL A 152 12.38 -0.98 4.43
N ASP A 153 13.27 -1.92 4.65
CA ASP A 153 14.61 -1.86 4.13
C ASP A 153 14.55 -1.60 2.61
N TYR A 154 14.97 -0.41 2.20
CA TYR A 154 14.90 0.04 0.82
C TYR A 154 16.18 -0.28 0.06
N THR A 155 16.04 -0.79 -1.15
CA THR A 155 17.15 -0.98 -2.09
C THR A 155 17.63 0.35 -2.66
N LEU A 156 16.69 1.22 -3.00
CA LEU A 156 16.95 2.59 -3.43
C LEU A 156 16.12 3.55 -2.59
N PHE A 157 16.76 4.58 -2.05
CA PHE A 157 16.13 5.58 -1.22
C PHE A 157 16.59 7.00 -1.57
N THR A 158 15.63 7.92 -1.67
CA THR A 158 15.86 9.38 -1.63
C THR A 158 14.94 9.97 -0.55
N SER A 159 15.42 10.90 0.25
CA SER A 159 14.60 11.63 1.24
C SER A 159 13.56 12.55 0.58
N ASP A 160 14.00 13.66 -0.02
CA ASP A 160 13.16 14.81 -0.40
C ASP A 160 13.21 15.12 -1.91
N THR A 161 13.87 14.27 -2.70
CA THR A 161 14.13 14.50 -4.12
C THR A 161 13.58 13.38 -5.00
N PRO A 162 13.47 13.60 -6.32
CA PRO A 162 13.05 12.54 -7.23
C PRO A 162 14.03 11.36 -7.31
N LEU A 163 13.45 10.17 -7.35
CA LEU A 163 14.10 8.91 -7.67
C LEU A 163 13.61 8.42 -9.04
N SER A 164 14.56 8.18 -9.94
CA SER A 164 14.26 7.62 -11.27
C SER A 164 15.05 6.35 -11.51
N VAL A 165 14.33 5.27 -11.82
CA VAL A 165 14.91 4.07 -12.41
C VAL A 165 14.67 4.17 -13.92
N SER A 166 15.72 4.35 -14.72
CA SER A 166 15.53 4.46 -16.18
C SER A 166 15.25 3.09 -16.82
N ASN A 167 15.23 3.03 -18.15
CA ASN A 167 14.59 1.92 -18.89
C ASN A 167 15.30 0.56 -18.71
N GLN A 168 14.52 -0.53 -18.83
CA GLN A 168 14.99 -1.92 -18.84
C GLN A 168 15.77 -2.34 -17.57
N GLY A 169 15.46 -1.70 -16.44
CA GLY A 169 16.10 -1.96 -15.16
C GLY A 169 15.41 -3.03 -14.33
N THR A 170 16.18 -3.69 -13.47
CA THR A 170 15.64 -4.60 -12.44
C THR A 170 16.13 -4.16 -11.07
N VAL A 171 15.21 -3.95 -10.14
CA VAL A 171 15.47 -3.67 -8.72
C VAL A 171 14.89 -4.78 -7.89
N ASP A 172 15.75 -5.60 -7.29
CA ASP A 172 15.37 -6.55 -6.26
C ASP A 172 15.14 -5.80 -4.94
N GLY A 173 13.96 -5.93 -4.35
CA GLY A 173 13.56 -5.24 -3.12
C GLY A 173 12.72 -4.00 -3.37
N CYS A 174 12.67 -3.13 -2.36
CA CYS A 174 11.74 -2.00 -2.32
C CYS A 174 12.41 -0.69 -2.72
N VAL A 175 11.61 0.25 -3.22
CA VAL A 175 12.06 1.58 -3.64
C VAL A 175 11.27 2.65 -2.87
N ALA A 176 11.96 3.66 -2.34
CA ALA A 176 11.33 4.80 -1.69
C ALA A 176 11.92 6.12 -2.16
N GLY A 177 11.07 7.11 -2.42
CA GLY A 177 11.55 8.45 -2.74
C GLY A 177 10.51 9.54 -2.58
N ALA A 178 10.92 10.81 -2.67
CA ALA A 178 9.95 11.91 -2.61
C ALA A 178 8.97 11.81 -3.78
N SER A 179 9.47 11.59 -5.00
CA SER A 179 8.68 11.12 -6.14
C SER A 179 9.39 9.94 -6.80
N VAL A 180 8.67 8.93 -7.25
CA VAL A 180 9.26 7.75 -7.90
C VAL A 180 8.81 7.64 -9.35
N THR A 181 9.76 7.59 -10.27
CA THR A 181 9.51 7.28 -11.68
C THR A 181 10.21 5.98 -12.08
N LEU A 182 9.43 5.02 -12.56
CA LEU A 182 9.93 3.80 -13.18
C LEU A 182 9.83 3.94 -14.70
N GLY A 183 10.97 3.84 -15.38
CA GLY A 183 11.10 3.91 -16.83
C GLY A 183 10.45 2.73 -17.56
N ASN A 184 10.59 2.72 -18.90
CA ASN A 184 10.01 1.67 -19.73
C ASN A 184 10.67 0.31 -19.43
N GLN A 185 9.88 -0.74 -19.23
CA GLN A 185 10.34 -2.10 -18.92
C GLN A 185 11.18 -2.19 -17.64
N VAL A 186 10.83 -1.42 -16.61
CA VAL A 186 11.46 -1.55 -15.28
C VAL A 186 10.70 -2.57 -14.44
N GLU A 187 11.43 -3.47 -13.78
CA GLU A 187 10.88 -4.41 -12.81
C GLU A 187 11.38 -4.08 -11.41
N VAL A 188 10.46 -3.89 -10.46
CA VAL A 188 10.74 -3.78 -9.02
C VAL A 188 10.09 -4.98 -8.34
N THR A 189 10.85 -5.84 -7.67
CA THR A 189 10.29 -7.07 -7.08
C THR A 189 9.51 -6.81 -5.79
N GLY A 190 9.86 -5.74 -5.07
CA GLY A 190 9.20 -5.33 -3.82
C GLY A 190 8.14 -4.25 -4.01
N SER A 191 7.91 -3.49 -2.95
CA SER A 191 6.94 -2.39 -2.90
C SER A 191 7.59 -1.05 -3.28
N VAL A 192 6.76 -0.13 -3.76
CA VAL A 192 7.15 1.27 -4.02
C VAL A 192 6.46 2.20 -3.04
N ARG A 193 7.25 3.06 -2.43
CA ARG A 193 6.79 4.12 -1.54
C ARG A 193 7.13 5.48 -2.12
N SER A 194 6.20 6.43 -2.05
CA SER A 194 6.48 7.82 -2.38
C SER A 194 5.80 8.81 -1.44
N GLU A 195 6.52 9.88 -1.10
CA GLU A 195 5.97 11.03 -0.37
C GLU A 195 5.22 12.04 -1.27
N SER A 196 5.13 11.74 -2.56
CA SER A 196 4.39 12.47 -3.57
C SER A 196 3.97 11.47 -4.65
N THR A 197 4.24 11.78 -5.92
CA THR A 197 3.75 11.05 -7.07
C THR A 197 4.55 9.80 -7.38
N VAL A 198 3.85 8.72 -7.75
CA VAL A 198 4.43 7.53 -8.39
C VAL A 198 4.05 7.48 -9.86
N ARG A 199 5.04 7.31 -10.76
CA ARG A 199 4.82 7.16 -12.20
C ARG A 199 5.45 5.86 -12.72
N LEU A 200 4.61 4.98 -13.29
CA LEU A 200 5.01 3.75 -13.96
C LEU A 200 4.92 3.96 -15.47
N ILE A 201 6.07 3.91 -16.15
CA ILE A 201 6.15 4.05 -17.61
C ILE A 201 6.03 2.67 -18.27
N ASN A 202 5.57 2.65 -19.53
CA ASN A 202 5.23 1.47 -20.32
C ASN A 202 5.98 0.16 -19.97
N HIS A 203 5.22 -0.93 -19.79
CA HIS A 203 5.74 -2.26 -19.45
C HIS A 203 6.52 -2.37 -18.14
N SER A 204 6.47 -1.36 -17.25
CA SER A 204 7.04 -1.50 -15.91
C SER A 204 6.16 -2.35 -15.00
N SER A 205 6.76 -3.13 -14.11
CA SER A 205 6.08 -3.96 -13.13
C SER A 205 6.59 -3.71 -11.71
N ILE A 206 5.67 -3.79 -10.74
CA ILE A 206 5.93 -3.79 -9.31
C ILE A 206 5.36 -5.08 -8.73
N GLY A 207 6.18 -5.88 -8.07
CA GLY A 207 5.73 -7.14 -7.45
C GLY A 207 4.90 -6.93 -6.18
N GLY A 208 5.19 -5.87 -5.42
CA GLY A 208 4.53 -5.53 -4.17
C GLY A 208 3.44 -4.47 -4.30
N ASN A 209 3.28 -3.68 -3.22
CA ASN A 209 2.28 -2.62 -3.10
C ASN A 209 2.82 -1.26 -3.56
N ILE A 210 1.92 -0.33 -3.87
CA ILE A 210 2.25 1.10 -3.99
C ILE A 210 1.66 1.85 -2.79
N CYS A 211 2.48 2.68 -2.15
CA CYS A 211 2.00 3.73 -1.24
C CYS A 211 2.47 5.09 -1.76
N ALA A 212 1.55 6.00 -2.06
CA ALA A 212 1.84 7.35 -2.51
C ALA A 212 1.09 8.38 -1.67
N ALA A 213 1.77 9.44 -1.23
CA ALA A 213 1.12 10.55 -0.53
C ALA A 213 0.47 11.58 -1.49
N ASP A 214 0.63 11.39 -2.80
CA ASP A 214 -0.02 12.15 -3.86
C ASP A 214 -0.44 11.17 -4.98
N ASP A 215 -0.59 11.65 -6.21
CA ASP A 215 -1.10 10.86 -7.34
C ASP A 215 -0.28 9.59 -7.72
N VAL A 216 -0.97 8.62 -8.33
CA VAL A 216 -0.35 7.46 -8.99
C VAL A 216 -0.75 7.43 -10.46
N PHE A 217 0.25 7.42 -11.34
CA PHE A 217 0.06 7.33 -12.79
C PHE A 217 0.69 6.04 -13.32
N MET A 218 -0.14 5.19 -13.92
CA MET A 218 0.29 3.99 -14.61
C MET A 218 0.13 4.19 -16.12
N GLU A 219 1.18 3.95 -16.92
CA GLU A 219 1.12 3.98 -18.39
C GLU A 219 0.81 2.58 -18.96
N ASN A 220 1.15 2.32 -20.24
CA ASN A 220 0.64 1.15 -20.95
C ASN A 220 1.29 -0.16 -20.52
N HIS A 221 0.50 -1.25 -20.44
CA HIS A 221 0.98 -2.59 -20.04
C HIS A 221 1.77 -2.60 -18.71
N THR A 222 1.48 -1.66 -17.82
CA THR A 222 2.10 -1.62 -16.49
C THR A 222 1.39 -2.58 -15.55
N GLU A 223 2.12 -3.14 -14.58
CA GLU A 223 1.58 -4.14 -13.67
C GLU A 223 1.93 -3.82 -12.21
N VAL A 224 0.94 -3.96 -11.32
CA VAL A 224 1.14 -3.90 -9.86
C VAL A 224 0.58 -5.18 -9.26
N GLY A 225 1.45 -5.97 -8.64
CA GLY A 225 1.10 -7.27 -8.05
C GLY A 225 0.29 -7.16 -6.76
N GLY A 226 0.45 -6.06 -6.02
CA GLY A 226 -0.23 -5.80 -4.76
C GLY A 226 -1.34 -4.76 -4.82
N GLU A 227 -1.60 -4.16 -3.67
CA GLU A 227 -2.55 -3.07 -3.45
C GLU A 227 -1.95 -1.71 -3.83
N ILE A 228 -2.81 -0.74 -4.15
CA ILE A 228 -2.41 0.66 -4.30
C ILE A 228 -3.10 1.49 -3.22
N HIS A 229 -2.31 2.21 -2.43
CA HIS A 229 -2.78 3.24 -1.51
C HIS A 229 -2.26 4.61 -1.99
N THR A 230 -3.16 5.52 -2.33
CA THR A 230 -2.80 6.90 -2.69
C THR A 230 -3.70 7.93 -2.02
N GLN A 231 -3.08 9.00 -1.50
CA GLN A 231 -3.81 10.15 -0.94
C GLN A 231 -4.23 11.17 -2.03
N GLY A 232 -3.81 10.98 -3.27
CA GLY A 232 -4.21 11.77 -4.44
C GLY A 232 -5.20 11.00 -5.32
N ASP A 233 -5.07 11.20 -6.64
CA ASP A 233 -5.81 10.51 -7.68
C ASP A 233 -5.04 9.29 -8.21
N LEU A 234 -5.76 8.32 -8.78
CA LEU A 234 -5.19 7.16 -9.47
C LEU A 234 -5.63 7.16 -10.94
N GLU A 235 -4.68 7.22 -11.87
CA GLU A 235 -4.92 6.96 -13.29
C GLU A 235 -4.24 5.65 -13.72
N VAL A 236 -5.06 4.65 -14.07
CA VAL A 236 -4.61 3.38 -14.64
C VAL A 236 -4.64 3.46 -16.17
N GLY A 237 -3.45 3.34 -16.77
CA GLY A 237 -3.17 3.58 -18.18
C GLY A 237 -3.87 2.66 -19.17
N SER A 238 -3.67 2.96 -20.45
CA SER A 238 -4.31 2.22 -21.55
C SER A 238 -3.56 0.92 -21.88
N ASN A 239 -4.16 0.06 -22.70
CA ASN A 239 -3.55 -1.17 -23.21
C ASN A 239 -3.11 -2.11 -22.08
N GLU A 240 -4.09 -2.65 -21.35
CA GLU A 240 -3.89 -3.81 -20.46
C GLU A 240 -3.01 -3.54 -19.22
N ALA A 241 -2.93 -2.28 -18.78
CA ALA A 241 -2.39 -1.96 -17.45
C ALA A 241 -3.26 -2.64 -16.37
N THR A 242 -2.61 -3.35 -15.44
CA THR A 242 -3.29 -4.24 -14.49
C THR A 242 -2.82 -4.00 -13.05
N VAL A 243 -3.78 -3.88 -12.13
CA VAL A 243 -3.56 -3.94 -10.68
C VAL A 243 -4.19 -5.23 -10.17
N HIS A 244 -3.39 -6.09 -9.53
CA HIS A 244 -3.83 -7.39 -9.06
C HIS A 244 -4.55 -7.31 -7.71
N GLY A 245 -4.17 -6.35 -6.86
CA GLY A 245 -4.84 -6.08 -5.59
C GLY A 245 -6.02 -5.11 -5.69
N SER A 246 -6.51 -4.73 -4.52
CA SER A 246 -7.49 -3.65 -4.35
C SER A 246 -6.80 -2.27 -4.42
N VAL A 247 -7.57 -1.24 -4.74
CA VAL A 247 -7.08 0.15 -4.75
C VAL A 247 -7.84 0.97 -3.72
N TYR A 248 -7.10 1.81 -3.01
CA TYR A 248 -7.60 2.72 -1.99
C TYR A 248 -7.08 4.11 -2.33
N VAL A 249 -7.98 5.03 -2.63
CA VAL A 249 -7.68 6.32 -3.25
C VAL A 249 -8.49 7.40 -2.56
N ALA A 250 -7.85 8.44 -2.03
CA ALA A 250 -8.59 9.53 -1.40
C ALA A 250 -9.30 10.42 -2.44
N GLY A 251 -8.70 10.57 -3.62
CA GLY A 251 -9.26 11.28 -4.76
C GLY A 251 -10.05 10.39 -5.72
N ASN A 252 -9.90 10.67 -7.01
CA ASN A 252 -10.60 10.05 -8.12
C ASN A 252 -9.83 8.83 -8.66
N VAL A 253 -10.57 7.88 -9.23
CA VAL A 253 -10.00 6.72 -9.93
C VAL A 253 -10.42 6.73 -11.39
N ILE A 254 -9.44 6.74 -12.29
CA ILE A 254 -9.67 6.71 -13.74
C ILE A 254 -9.03 5.45 -14.33
N LEU A 255 -9.84 4.58 -14.91
CA LEU A 255 -9.39 3.43 -15.69
C LEU A 255 -9.50 3.76 -17.17
N ARG A 256 -8.38 3.73 -17.89
CA ARG A 256 -8.33 3.96 -19.34
C ARG A 256 -8.58 2.65 -20.11
N ASN A 257 -8.30 2.68 -21.41
CA ASN A 257 -8.58 1.61 -22.38
C ASN A 257 -8.02 0.24 -21.94
N ARG A 258 -8.89 -0.75 -21.71
CA ARG A 258 -8.54 -2.11 -21.25
C ARG A 258 -7.76 -2.15 -19.93
N ALA A 259 -7.81 -1.09 -19.12
CA ALA A 259 -7.25 -1.11 -17.77
C ALA A 259 -8.01 -2.12 -16.89
N ARG A 260 -7.31 -2.79 -15.98
CA ARG A 260 -7.87 -3.85 -15.14
C ARG A 260 -7.50 -3.63 -13.68
N ILE A 261 -8.48 -3.70 -12.79
CA ILE A 261 -8.28 -3.86 -11.35
C ILE A 261 -8.94 -5.17 -10.96
N LEU A 262 -8.19 -6.09 -10.38
CA LEU A 262 -8.69 -7.41 -10.03
C LEU A 262 -9.28 -7.47 -8.61
N GLY A 263 -8.93 -6.51 -7.76
CA GLY A 263 -9.54 -6.32 -6.44
C GLY A 263 -10.72 -5.33 -6.44
N ASP A 264 -11.02 -4.84 -5.25
CA ASP A 264 -12.03 -3.80 -5.02
C ASP A 264 -11.45 -2.40 -5.30
N VAL A 265 -12.33 -1.45 -5.61
CA VAL A 265 -11.99 -0.03 -5.76
C VAL A 265 -12.64 0.76 -4.64
N HIS A 266 -11.83 1.41 -3.80
CA HIS A 266 -12.29 2.38 -2.80
C HIS A 266 -11.78 3.77 -3.17
N ALA A 267 -12.67 4.64 -3.64
CA ALA A 267 -12.36 6.00 -4.06
C ALA A 267 -13.13 7.01 -3.21
N GLY A 268 -12.44 7.97 -2.59
CA GLY A 268 -13.08 9.09 -1.92
C GLY A 268 -13.80 10.05 -2.89
N GLY A 269 -13.31 10.13 -4.14
CA GLY A 269 -13.89 10.90 -5.23
C GLY A 269 -14.69 10.07 -6.23
N ASP A 270 -14.71 10.55 -7.47
CA ASP A 270 -15.39 9.91 -8.60
C ASP A 270 -14.61 8.68 -9.11
N VAL A 271 -15.31 7.71 -9.67
CA VAL A 271 -14.71 6.57 -10.38
C VAL A 271 -15.16 6.58 -11.83
N GLU A 272 -14.23 6.70 -12.75
CA GLU A 272 -14.48 6.66 -14.19
C GLU A 272 -13.80 5.46 -14.85
N LEU A 273 -14.60 4.55 -15.37
CA LEU A 273 -14.15 3.49 -16.28
C LEU A 273 -14.31 4.03 -17.70
N GLY A 274 -13.27 4.75 -18.12
CA GLY A 274 -13.32 5.77 -19.15
C GLY A 274 -13.53 5.26 -20.57
N SER A 275 -13.04 4.07 -20.95
CA SER A 275 -13.34 3.47 -22.27
C SER A 275 -12.83 2.04 -22.48
N ASN A 276 -13.43 1.32 -23.45
CA ASN A 276 -12.92 0.13 -24.15
C ASN A 276 -12.57 -1.06 -23.24
N ASN A 277 -13.58 -1.74 -22.71
CA ASN A 277 -13.40 -3.04 -22.03
C ASN A 277 -12.49 -2.98 -20.79
N SER A 278 -12.47 -1.84 -20.08
CA SER A 278 -11.87 -1.78 -18.74
C SER A 278 -12.63 -2.69 -17.77
N LEU A 279 -11.93 -3.28 -16.81
CA LEU A 279 -12.50 -4.25 -15.87
C LEU A 279 -12.19 -3.86 -14.43
N VAL A 280 -13.21 -3.92 -13.58
CA VAL A 280 -13.05 -4.10 -12.14
C VAL A 280 -13.66 -5.46 -11.78
N ALA A 281 -12.85 -6.39 -11.29
CA ALA A 281 -13.34 -7.72 -10.93
C ALA A 281 -13.96 -7.77 -9.53
N GLY A 282 -13.61 -6.85 -8.65
CA GLY A 282 -14.27 -6.64 -7.37
C GLY A 282 -15.45 -5.66 -7.44
N ASN A 283 -15.73 -5.07 -6.29
CA ASN A 283 -16.73 -4.05 -6.07
C ASN A 283 -16.15 -2.64 -6.26
N ILE A 284 -17.02 -1.66 -6.48
CA ILE A 284 -16.66 -0.24 -6.47
C ILE A 284 -17.37 0.44 -5.31
N TYR A 285 -16.62 1.15 -4.48
CA TYR A 285 -17.09 2.04 -3.44
C TYR A 285 -16.57 3.45 -3.75
N SER A 286 -17.49 4.38 -4.04
CA SER A 286 -17.15 5.76 -4.43
C SER A 286 -17.87 6.78 -3.53
N GLY A 287 -17.10 7.72 -3.00
CA GLY A 287 -17.61 8.91 -2.33
C GLY A 287 -18.21 9.95 -3.31
N GLY A 288 -18.02 9.76 -4.61
CA GLY A 288 -18.56 10.56 -5.70
C GLY A 288 -19.51 9.77 -6.61
N ASN A 289 -19.43 10.07 -7.91
CA ASN A 289 -20.14 9.43 -8.99
C ASN A 289 -19.33 8.25 -9.54
N VAL A 290 -20.04 7.27 -10.12
CA VAL A 290 -19.43 6.18 -10.87
C VAL A 290 -19.91 6.24 -12.32
N ILE A 291 -18.97 6.24 -13.27
CA ILE A 291 -19.26 6.31 -14.71
C ILE A 291 -18.61 5.10 -15.39
N LEU A 292 -19.41 4.28 -16.06
CA LEU A 292 -18.97 3.17 -16.89
C LEU A 292 -19.23 3.51 -18.35
N ASN A 293 -18.19 3.51 -19.19
CA ASN A 293 -18.29 3.81 -20.62
C ASN A 293 -17.74 2.65 -21.48
N ASN A 294 -18.20 2.55 -22.73
CA ASN A 294 -17.62 1.74 -23.81
C ASN A 294 -17.23 0.30 -23.39
N ALA A 295 -18.23 -0.52 -23.08
CA ALA A 295 -18.06 -1.93 -22.70
C ALA A 295 -17.23 -2.18 -21.43
N ALA A 296 -17.08 -1.17 -20.56
CA ALA A 296 -16.51 -1.35 -19.23
C ALA A 296 -17.34 -2.33 -18.39
N THR A 297 -16.69 -3.22 -17.64
CA THR A 297 -17.36 -4.21 -16.78
C THR A 297 -16.94 -4.03 -15.33
N VAL A 298 -17.92 -4.05 -14.44
CA VAL A 298 -17.73 -4.27 -13.00
C VAL A 298 -18.42 -5.58 -12.65
N VAL A 299 -17.66 -6.53 -12.11
CA VAL A 299 -18.18 -7.87 -11.77
C VAL A 299 -18.91 -7.86 -10.42
N GLY A 300 -18.42 -7.07 -9.46
CA GLY A 300 -19.07 -6.89 -8.17
C GLY A 300 -20.19 -5.84 -8.18
N ASP A 301 -20.51 -5.39 -6.98
CA ASP A 301 -21.48 -4.34 -6.71
C ASP A 301 -20.86 -2.95 -6.90
N VAL A 302 -21.70 -1.95 -7.19
CA VAL A 302 -21.30 -0.55 -7.29
C VAL A 302 -22.07 0.26 -6.27
N HIS A 303 -21.35 0.82 -5.30
CA HIS A 303 -21.83 1.77 -4.30
C HIS A 303 -21.30 3.17 -4.61
N ALA A 304 -22.19 4.10 -4.93
CA ALA A 304 -21.83 5.50 -5.17
C ALA A 304 -22.62 6.44 -4.24
N ALA A 305 -21.94 7.38 -3.60
CA ALA A 305 -22.63 8.44 -2.87
C ALA A 305 -23.35 9.41 -3.83
N GLY A 306 -22.79 9.62 -5.02
CA GLY A 306 -23.37 10.36 -6.13
C GLY A 306 -24.21 9.50 -7.07
N ASN A 307 -24.09 9.74 -8.37
CA ASN A 307 -24.82 9.03 -9.43
C ASN A 307 -24.02 7.84 -9.97
N ILE A 308 -24.73 6.82 -10.46
CA ILE A 308 -24.15 5.74 -11.27
C ILE A 308 -24.65 5.94 -12.70
N ASN A 309 -23.73 6.12 -13.66
CA ASN A 309 -24.04 6.25 -15.08
C ASN A 309 -23.39 5.10 -15.87
N VAL A 310 -24.20 4.20 -16.41
CA VAL A 310 -23.75 3.07 -17.23
C VAL A 310 -24.08 3.34 -18.70
N ASN A 311 -23.04 3.62 -19.49
CA ASN A 311 -23.15 4.07 -20.87
C ASN A 311 -22.54 3.07 -21.86
N TRP A 312 -22.99 3.14 -23.13
CA TRP A 312 -22.37 2.52 -24.31
C TRP A 312 -21.80 1.11 -24.08
N GLY A 313 -22.65 0.15 -23.74
CA GLY A 313 -22.22 -1.24 -23.53
C GLY A 313 -21.63 -1.56 -22.15
N GLY A 314 -21.51 -0.57 -21.25
CA GLY A 314 -21.02 -0.82 -19.89
C GLY A 314 -21.93 -1.78 -19.11
N THR A 315 -21.35 -2.59 -18.24
CA THR A 315 -22.06 -3.64 -17.49
C THR A 315 -21.66 -3.62 -16.02
N ILE A 316 -22.66 -3.66 -15.15
CA ILE A 316 -22.50 -4.03 -13.73
C ILE A 316 -23.16 -5.39 -13.57
N GLU A 317 -22.40 -6.41 -13.18
CA GLU A 317 -22.95 -7.74 -12.94
C GLU A 317 -23.69 -7.82 -11.59
N GLY A 318 -23.18 -7.12 -10.58
CA GLY A 318 -23.82 -7.00 -9.26
C GLY A 318 -24.90 -5.92 -9.17
N ASP A 319 -25.13 -5.48 -7.94
CA ASP A 319 -26.09 -4.42 -7.57
C ASP A 319 -25.53 -3.02 -7.86
N ALA A 320 -26.41 -2.09 -8.26
CA ALA A 320 -26.07 -0.68 -8.44
C ALA A 320 -26.82 0.17 -7.40
N ILE A 321 -26.09 0.70 -6.43
CA ILE A 321 -26.62 1.42 -5.27
C ILE A 321 -26.08 2.86 -5.29
N ALA A 322 -26.96 3.82 -5.56
CA ALA A 322 -26.61 5.23 -5.70
C ALA A 322 -27.33 6.12 -4.69
N GLY A 323 -26.63 7.12 -4.14
CA GLY A 323 -27.29 8.22 -3.44
C GLY A 323 -27.98 9.22 -4.34
N GLY A 324 -27.49 9.35 -5.57
CA GLY A 324 -28.13 10.06 -6.66
C GLY A 324 -29.01 9.13 -7.49
N THR A 325 -28.84 9.17 -8.81
CA THR A 325 -29.57 8.33 -9.76
C THR A 325 -28.75 7.14 -10.24
N VAL A 326 -29.43 6.08 -10.67
CA VAL A 326 -28.84 5.01 -11.49
C VAL A 326 -29.36 5.18 -12.91
N THR A 327 -28.52 5.67 -13.82
CA THR A 327 -28.84 5.89 -15.22
C THR A 327 -28.18 4.82 -16.07
N VAL A 328 -28.95 4.10 -16.87
CA VAL A 328 -28.43 3.08 -17.79
C VAL A 328 -28.85 3.44 -19.21
N ASN A 329 -27.87 3.68 -20.07
CA ASN A 329 -28.09 4.08 -21.45
C ASN A 329 -28.69 2.91 -22.25
N SER A 330 -29.76 3.18 -23.01
CA SER A 330 -30.45 2.19 -23.85
C SER A 330 -29.57 1.59 -24.97
N THR A 331 -28.47 2.25 -25.33
CA THR A 331 -27.48 1.76 -26.29
C THR A 331 -26.51 0.78 -25.61
N GLY A 332 -27.07 -0.31 -25.08
CA GLY A 332 -26.31 -1.48 -24.61
C GLY A 332 -25.81 -1.45 -23.15
N GLY A 333 -26.10 -0.41 -22.36
CA GLY A 333 -25.75 -0.44 -20.94
C GLY A 333 -26.56 -1.48 -20.16
N GLN A 334 -25.94 -2.20 -19.22
CA GLN A 334 -26.58 -3.25 -18.43
C GLN A 334 -26.23 -3.14 -16.95
N VAL A 335 -27.21 -3.48 -16.12
CA VAL A 335 -27.02 -3.77 -14.69
C VAL A 335 -27.84 -5.03 -14.46
N ASN A 336 -27.17 -6.12 -14.08
CA ASN A 336 -27.78 -7.45 -13.96
C ASN A 336 -28.35 -7.68 -12.56
N GLY A 337 -27.78 -7.03 -11.53
CA GLY A 337 -28.37 -6.95 -10.20
C GLY A 337 -29.46 -5.89 -10.07
N SER A 338 -29.78 -5.58 -8.81
CA SER A 338 -30.78 -4.58 -8.42
C SER A 338 -30.29 -3.16 -8.69
N ARG A 339 -31.23 -2.25 -8.98
CA ARG A 339 -30.96 -0.82 -9.14
C ARG A 339 -31.63 -0.06 -8.01
N SER A 340 -30.82 0.49 -7.13
CA SER A 340 -31.25 1.19 -5.92
C SER A 340 -30.83 2.67 -5.98
N PRO A 341 -31.57 3.52 -6.72
CA PRO A 341 -31.30 4.95 -6.78
C PRO A 341 -31.86 5.67 -5.55
N ARG A 342 -31.32 6.86 -5.26
CA ARG A 342 -31.77 7.79 -4.21
C ARG A 342 -31.81 7.17 -2.82
N MET A 343 -30.90 6.25 -2.56
CA MET A 343 -30.79 5.63 -1.25
C MET A 343 -30.37 6.70 -0.22
N PRO A 344 -30.76 6.63 1.05
CA PRO A 344 -30.19 7.45 2.11
C PRO A 344 -28.88 6.83 2.64
N SER A 345 -28.09 7.60 3.40
CA SER A 345 -27.10 7.01 4.32
C SER A 345 -27.84 6.71 5.62
N PRO A 346 -28.02 5.45 6.08
CA PRO A 346 -27.81 4.11 5.47
C PRO A 346 -29.00 3.68 4.58
N PRO A 347 -28.82 2.76 3.58
CA PRO A 347 -27.96 1.57 3.58
C PRO A 347 -26.84 1.54 2.52
N ARG A 348 -26.06 2.63 2.36
CA ARG A 348 -24.84 2.65 1.51
C ARG A 348 -23.58 2.29 2.30
N ILE A 349 -22.67 1.52 1.68
CA ILE A 349 -21.31 1.27 2.18
C ILE A 349 -20.38 2.39 1.67
N MET A 350 -19.58 2.97 2.57
CA MET A 350 -18.61 4.02 2.22
C MET A 350 -17.27 3.41 1.76
N PRO A 351 -16.48 4.13 0.93
CA PRO A 351 -15.13 3.70 0.59
C PRO A 351 -14.24 3.63 1.83
N THR A 352 -13.36 2.64 1.88
CA THR A 352 -12.28 2.54 2.87
C THR A 352 -11.18 3.53 2.49
N PRO A 353 -10.75 4.43 3.39
CA PRO A 353 -9.67 5.37 3.09
C PRO A 353 -8.33 4.68 2.80
N PRO A 354 -7.45 5.29 1.99
CA PRO A 354 -6.07 4.82 1.81
C PRO A 354 -5.28 4.84 3.12
N LYS A 355 -4.44 3.82 3.31
CA LYS A 355 -3.43 3.82 4.37
C LYS A 355 -2.42 4.94 4.08
N SER A 356 -2.05 5.70 5.11
CA SER A 356 -0.98 6.68 4.99
C SER A 356 0.37 5.98 4.88
N CYS A 357 1.28 6.58 4.12
CA CYS A 357 2.64 6.10 3.98
C CYS A 357 3.40 6.44 5.27
N GLY A 358 3.62 5.45 6.16
CA GLY A 358 4.28 5.66 7.46
C GLY A 358 5.69 6.28 7.37
N ALA A 359 6.14 7.05 8.35
CA ALA A 359 7.41 7.80 8.23
C ALA A 359 8.63 6.91 7.92
N VAL A 360 9.56 7.41 7.10
CA VAL A 360 10.86 6.76 6.86
C VAL A 360 11.91 7.36 7.79
N THR A 361 12.63 6.51 8.51
CA THR A 361 13.80 6.93 9.30
C THR A 361 14.95 7.27 8.34
N MET A 362 15.45 8.50 8.41
CA MET A 362 16.56 8.93 7.54
C MET A 362 17.90 8.43 8.06
N PRO A 363 18.78 7.90 7.18
CA PRO A 363 20.16 7.61 7.52
C PRO A 363 20.90 8.83 8.06
N LYS A 364 21.76 8.63 9.07
CA LYS A 364 22.61 9.68 9.63
C LYS A 364 24.02 9.64 9.04
N LEU A 365 24.49 10.77 8.52
CA LEU A 365 25.88 10.94 8.09
C LEU A 365 26.85 10.90 9.27
N GLN A 366 27.99 10.25 9.06
CA GLN A 366 29.10 10.23 9.99
C GLN A 366 29.83 11.58 10.02
N THR A 367 30.42 11.91 11.18
CA THR A 367 31.26 13.12 11.32
C THR A 367 32.73 12.71 11.33
N PHE A 368 33.50 13.23 10.37
CA PHE A 368 34.91 12.89 10.19
C PHE A 368 35.68 14.03 9.51
N PHE A 369 37.01 13.95 9.52
CA PHE A 369 37.90 14.91 8.85
C PHE A 369 38.93 14.17 8.00
N SER A 370 39.11 14.61 6.76
CA SER A 370 40.17 14.15 5.86
C SER A 370 41.48 14.90 6.10
N ASP A 371 42.61 14.34 5.63
CA ASP A 371 43.93 14.98 5.68
C ASP A 371 44.33 15.48 4.29
N PRO A 372 44.05 16.75 3.93
CA PRO A 372 44.31 17.27 2.59
C PRO A 372 45.80 17.29 2.21
N SER A 373 46.72 17.06 3.15
CA SER A 373 48.16 16.97 2.89
C SER A 373 48.61 15.57 2.44
N ASN A 374 47.82 14.53 2.74
CA ASN A 374 48.15 13.12 2.49
C ASN A 374 47.43 12.57 1.25
N ASN A 375 47.72 13.14 0.07
CA ASN A 375 47.08 12.73 -1.19
C ASN A 375 47.65 11.40 -1.70
N VAL A 376 46.77 10.52 -2.19
CA VAL A 376 47.15 9.25 -2.83
C VAL A 376 46.91 9.36 -4.33
N THR A 377 47.95 9.24 -5.13
CA THR A 377 47.85 9.24 -6.60
C THR A 377 48.41 7.95 -7.17
N ILE A 378 47.57 7.21 -7.86
CA ILE A 378 47.95 5.99 -8.58
C ILE A 378 47.88 6.31 -10.08
N GLY A 379 49.04 6.30 -10.74
CA GLY A 379 49.13 6.62 -12.16
C GLY A 379 48.44 5.59 -13.07
N TRP A 380 48.41 5.89 -14.37
CA TRP A 380 47.93 4.94 -15.38
C TRP A 380 48.73 3.63 -15.32
N ASP A 381 48.04 2.48 -15.34
CA ASP A 381 48.68 1.15 -15.33
C ASP A 381 49.68 0.96 -14.18
N LYS A 382 49.35 1.56 -13.02
CA LYS A 382 50.06 1.39 -11.75
C LYS A 382 49.12 0.80 -10.70
N ASP A 383 49.71 0.15 -9.71
CA ASP A 383 48.99 -0.44 -8.57
C ASP A 383 49.24 0.38 -7.30
N SER A 384 48.33 0.30 -6.34
CA SER A 384 48.60 0.74 -4.96
C SER A 384 49.70 -0.12 -4.32
N SER A 385 50.32 0.40 -3.25
CA SER A 385 51.15 -0.40 -2.36
C SER A 385 50.24 -1.42 -1.66
N LYS A 386 50.17 -2.68 -2.14
CA LYS A 386 49.13 -3.64 -1.75
C LYS A 386 49.27 -4.15 -0.30
N PRO A 387 48.19 -4.14 0.52
CA PRO A 387 47.02 -3.25 0.45
C PRO A 387 47.37 -1.82 0.89
N LEU A 388 46.64 -0.82 0.38
CA LEU A 388 46.75 0.55 0.92
C LEU A 388 46.33 0.48 2.39
N ALA A 389 47.21 0.88 3.30
CA ALA A 389 46.92 0.77 4.72
C ALA A 389 45.66 1.57 5.10
N PRO A 390 44.80 1.08 6.00
CA PRO A 390 43.75 1.90 6.61
C PRO A 390 44.33 3.20 7.17
N GLY A 391 43.59 4.30 7.04
CA GLY A 391 43.99 5.61 7.54
C GLY A 391 43.22 6.78 6.93
N THR A 392 43.67 7.98 7.32
CA THR A 392 43.11 9.26 6.87
C THR A 392 43.97 9.87 5.77
N TYR A 393 43.33 10.22 4.66
CA TYR A 393 43.96 10.69 3.44
C TYR A 393 43.30 11.96 2.91
N GLY A 394 43.98 12.57 1.95
CA GLY A 394 43.49 13.69 1.13
C GLY A 394 42.68 13.17 -0.04
N ALA A 395 42.99 13.62 -1.25
CA ALA A 395 42.36 13.13 -2.47
C ALA A 395 42.95 11.78 -2.88
N LEU A 396 42.08 10.84 -3.25
CA LEU A 396 42.44 9.61 -3.96
C LEU A 396 42.21 9.81 -5.46
N THR A 397 43.30 9.88 -6.21
CA THR A 397 43.27 10.06 -7.68
C THR A 397 43.85 8.83 -8.36
N LEU A 398 43.01 8.15 -9.14
CA LEU A 398 43.39 6.97 -9.90
C LEU A 398 43.39 7.27 -11.41
N GLY A 399 44.49 6.96 -12.09
CA GLY A 399 44.58 6.98 -13.56
C GLY A 399 43.70 5.92 -14.22
N GLY A 400 43.88 5.65 -15.51
CA GLY A 400 43.20 4.51 -16.14
C GLY A 400 43.95 3.19 -15.92
N GLN A 401 43.22 2.07 -16.00
CA GLN A 401 43.79 0.71 -15.94
C GLN A 401 44.67 0.46 -14.71
N ASN A 402 44.28 1.00 -13.56
CA ASN A 402 45.02 0.87 -12.31
C ASN A 402 44.40 -0.21 -11.41
N ARG A 403 45.14 -0.64 -10.38
CA ARG A 403 44.60 -1.53 -9.34
C ARG A 403 44.70 -0.88 -7.96
N LEU A 404 43.56 -0.77 -7.28
CA LEU A 404 43.47 -0.30 -5.90
C LEU A 404 43.14 -1.46 -4.98
N TYR A 405 43.96 -1.67 -3.94
CA TYR A 405 43.75 -2.69 -2.92
C TYR A 405 43.37 -2.01 -1.61
N LEU A 406 42.18 -2.32 -1.10
CA LEU A 406 41.66 -1.88 0.20
C LEU A 406 41.39 -3.12 1.06
N SER A 407 41.58 -2.99 2.36
CA SER A 407 41.36 -4.05 3.34
C SER A 407 40.54 -3.53 4.50
N SER A 408 39.57 -4.33 4.93
CA SER A 408 38.90 -4.15 6.23
C SER A 408 39.95 -4.10 7.35
N GLY A 409 39.75 -3.19 8.30
CA GLY A 409 40.62 -3.02 9.46
C GLY A 409 40.26 -3.97 10.61
N ASP A 410 40.74 -3.60 11.80
CA ASP A 410 40.58 -4.43 13.00
C ASP A 410 39.17 -4.33 13.59
N GLU A 411 38.74 -5.41 14.28
CA GLU A 411 37.46 -5.47 15.01
C GLU A 411 37.27 -4.24 15.88
N CYS A 412 36.14 -3.55 15.70
CA CYS A 412 35.79 -2.40 16.48
C CYS A 412 34.64 -2.69 17.44
N ALA A 413 34.81 -2.27 18.69
CA ALA A 413 33.77 -2.41 19.73
C ALA A 413 32.55 -1.49 19.50
N ASP A 414 32.73 -0.36 18.83
CA ASP A 414 31.67 0.58 18.43
C ASP A 414 31.88 0.99 16.97
N PRO A 415 31.25 0.30 16.00
CA PRO A 415 31.49 0.55 14.58
C PRO A 415 31.10 1.97 14.16
N CYS A 416 30.26 2.66 14.92
CA CYS A 416 29.82 4.02 14.61
C CYS A 416 30.81 5.09 15.12
N ALA A 417 31.84 4.70 15.87
CA ALA A 417 32.88 5.61 16.32
C ALA A 417 33.82 5.99 15.16
N SER A 418 34.17 7.27 15.06
CA SER A 418 35.10 7.78 14.03
C SER A 418 36.49 7.13 14.09
N SER A 419 36.86 6.52 15.22
CA SER A 419 38.11 5.77 15.38
C SER A 419 38.12 4.42 14.67
N CYS A 420 36.97 3.97 14.16
CA CYS A 420 36.78 2.64 13.59
C CYS A 420 36.50 2.66 12.08
N VAL A 421 36.82 3.79 11.46
CA VAL A 421 36.72 3.98 10.02
C VAL A 421 38.03 3.57 9.38
N ASP A 422 37.98 2.66 8.41
CA ASP A 422 39.19 2.17 7.74
C ASP A 422 39.80 3.21 6.82
N TYR A 423 38.97 3.87 6.01
CA TYR A 423 39.46 4.81 5.02
C TYR A 423 38.68 6.12 5.06
N VAL A 424 39.40 7.22 5.21
CA VAL A 424 38.84 8.57 5.07
C VAL A 424 39.52 9.28 3.91
N PHE A 425 38.74 9.85 2.99
CA PHE A 425 39.23 10.64 1.87
C PHE A 425 38.53 12.00 1.79
N SER A 426 39.22 12.99 1.21
CA SER A 426 38.59 14.27 0.85
C SER A 426 37.76 14.19 -0.44
N SER A 427 38.17 13.32 -1.37
CA SER A 427 37.49 13.05 -2.65
C SER A 427 38.06 11.76 -3.25
N VAL A 428 37.27 11.08 -4.08
CA VAL A 428 37.72 9.91 -4.85
C VAL A 428 37.43 10.16 -6.33
N SER A 429 38.46 10.06 -7.18
CA SER A 429 38.31 10.22 -8.63
C SER A 429 39.13 9.17 -9.36
N ALA A 430 38.46 8.31 -10.13
CA ALA A 430 39.09 7.30 -10.96
C ALA A 430 38.88 7.54 -12.45
N GLY A 431 39.94 7.28 -13.23
CA GLY A 431 39.90 7.18 -14.69
C GLY A 431 39.16 5.94 -15.18
N THR A 432 39.39 5.55 -16.43
CA THR A 432 38.71 4.39 -17.05
C THR A 432 39.34 3.06 -16.66
N GLN A 433 38.52 2.03 -16.52
CA GLN A 433 38.91 0.66 -16.21
C GLN A 433 39.74 0.49 -14.93
N PRO A 434 39.40 1.13 -13.80
CA PRO A 434 40.03 0.81 -12.53
C PRO A 434 39.59 -0.59 -12.06
N ASP A 435 40.48 -1.33 -11.43
CA ASP A 435 40.17 -2.62 -10.83
C ASP A 435 40.33 -2.52 -9.30
N LEU A 436 39.22 -2.65 -8.59
CA LEU A 436 39.11 -2.48 -7.15
C LEU A 436 39.15 -3.83 -6.45
N PHE A 437 40.16 -4.05 -5.63
CA PHE A 437 40.34 -5.26 -4.83
C PHE A 437 39.95 -4.96 -3.38
N LEU A 438 38.93 -5.68 -2.90
CA LEU A 438 38.40 -5.58 -1.55
C LEU A 438 38.78 -6.82 -0.75
N ASP A 439 39.62 -6.64 0.25
CA ASP A 439 39.92 -7.66 1.24
C ASP A 439 38.99 -7.53 2.45
N LEU A 440 38.06 -8.48 2.56
CA LEU A 440 37.00 -8.53 3.57
C LEU A 440 37.32 -9.54 4.67
N SER A 441 38.57 -10.03 4.74
CA SER A 441 38.96 -11.07 5.71
C SER A 441 39.08 -10.55 7.14
N GLY A 442 39.20 -9.24 7.34
CA GLY A 442 39.40 -8.64 8.65
C GLY A 442 40.55 -9.26 9.46
N THR A 443 40.40 -9.24 10.78
CA THR A 443 41.36 -9.75 11.78
C THR A 443 41.26 -11.24 12.02
N ASP A 444 40.08 -11.83 11.85
CA ASP A 444 39.84 -13.27 12.04
C ASP A 444 40.27 -14.10 10.81
N GLY A 445 40.58 -13.43 9.69
CA GLY A 445 41.02 -14.05 8.45
C GLY A 445 39.91 -14.79 7.72
N ALA A 446 38.63 -14.50 8.02
CA ALA A 446 37.49 -15.13 7.39
C ALA A 446 36.25 -14.21 7.34
N CYS A 447 35.67 -14.02 6.16
CA CYS A 447 34.40 -13.29 6.05
C CYS A 447 33.25 -13.98 6.80
N ASN A 448 32.53 -13.23 7.63
CA ASN A 448 31.26 -13.66 8.21
C ASN A 448 30.16 -12.60 8.00
N PRO A 449 29.40 -12.67 6.88
CA PRO A 449 28.35 -11.69 6.60
C PRO A 449 27.09 -11.86 7.48
N ASP A 450 26.89 -13.01 8.14
CA ASP A 450 25.72 -13.24 8.98
C ASP A 450 25.89 -12.68 10.40
N ASN A 451 27.14 -12.44 10.84
CA ASN A 451 27.46 -11.78 12.10
C ASN A 451 28.78 -11.01 11.97
N PRO A 452 28.78 -9.89 11.25
CA PRO A 452 29.99 -9.19 10.89
C PRO A 452 30.59 -8.47 12.09
N ARG A 453 31.89 -8.70 12.29
CA ARG A 453 32.71 -8.05 13.32
C ARG A 453 33.63 -6.99 12.72
N ASP A 454 34.02 -7.20 11.48
CA ASP A 454 34.94 -6.35 10.72
C ASP A 454 34.18 -5.81 9.50
N PHE A 455 34.33 -4.51 9.25
CA PHE A 455 33.70 -3.81 8.14
C PHE A 455 34.80 -3.23 7.26
N LEU A 456 34.52 -3.07 5.97
CA LEU A 456 35.28 -2.16 5.12
C LEU A 456 34.48 -0.87 4.99
N THR A 457 34.94 0.16 5.71
CA THR A 457 34.27 1.45 5.82
C THR A 457 35.06 2.53 5.10
N ILE A 458 34.43 3.18 4.12
CA ILE A 458 35.05 4.26 3.34
C ILE A 458 34.22 5.53 3.50
N LEU A 459 34.78 6.57 4.11
CA LEU A 459 34.11 7.85 4.29
C LEU A 459 34.78 8.93 3.44
N VAL A 460 33.97 9.68 2.69
CA VAL A 460 34.46 10.69 1.74
C VAL A 460 33.78 12.03 1.99
N SER A 461 34.55 13.07 2.32
CA SER A 461 33.98 14.39 2.66
C SER A 461 33.50 15.18 1.44
N GLY A 462 33.82 14.71 0.24
CA GLY A 462 33.48 15.33 -1.05
C GLY A 462 32.99 14.28 -2.05
N ASP A 463 33.14 14.60 -3.33
CA ASP A 463 32.61 13.77 -4.41
C ASP A 463 33.38 12.45 -4.60
N VAL A 464 32.66 11.42 -5.03
CA VAL A 464 33.17 10.13 -5.46
C VAL A 464 32.80 9.91 -6.92
N THR A 465 33.79 9.67 -7.77
CA THR A 465 33.58 9.35 -9.18
C THR A 465 34.44 8.17 -9.61
N TRP A 466 33.79 7.10 -10.04
CA TRP A 466 34.44 5.96 -10.69
C TRP A 466 34.21 6.02 -12.21
N GLY A 467 35.30 6.02 -12.98
CA GLY A 467 35.25 6.09 -14.44
C GLY A 467 34.76 4.80 -15.10
N ASP A 468 34.62 4.82 -16.43
CA ASP A 468 33.95 3.75 -17.19
C ASP A 468 34.66 2.39 -17.07
N GLY A 469 33.89 1.31 -17.00
CA GLY A 469 34.39 -0.05 -17.06
C GLY A 469 35.18 -0.51 -15.83
N MET A 470 34.84 0.00 -14.65
CA MET A 470 35.41 -0.49 -13.39
C MET A 470 35.17 -1.99 -13.20
N THR A 471 36.09 -2.68 -12.53
CA THR A 471 35.88 -4.06 -12.04
C THR A 471 36.08 -4.14 -10.54
N ILE A 472 35.42 -5.10 -9.89
CA ILE A 472 35.56 -5.35 -8.45
C ILE A 472 35.91 -6.82 -8.22
N GLN A 473 36.93 -7.03 -7.39
CA GLN A 473 37.39 -8.31 -6.91
C GLN A 473 37.26 -8.35 -5.39
N VAL A 474 36.70 -9.43 -4.84
CA VAL A 474 36.51 -9.60 -3.39
C VAL A 474 37.28 -10.81 -2.89
N SER A 475 37.84 -10.71 -1.68
CA SER A 475 38.54 -11.80 -1.00
C SER A 475 38.10 -11.91 0.45
N CYS A 476 38.18 -13.13 0.99
CA CYS A 476 37.89 -13.47 2.39
C CYS A 476 39.11 -14.02 3.13
N ASP A 477 40.28 -14.02 2.50
CA ASP A 477 41.54 -14.51 3.07
C ASP A 477 42.75 -13.63 2.67
N GLY A 478 42.48 -12.45 2.09
CA GLY A 478 43.46 -11.52 1.53
C GLY A 478 44.31 -12.03 0.37
N LYS A 479 44.07 -13.25 -0.13
CA LYS A 479 44.95 -13.94 -1.09
C LYS A 479 44.19 -14.38 -2.34
N ASN A 480 43.03 -14.98 -2.17
CA ASN A 480 42.20 -15.53 -3.22
C ASN A 480 41.07 -14.55 -3.53
N TYR A 481 41.21 -13.85 -4.64
CA TYR A 481 40.25 -12.87 -5.11
C TYR A 481 39.34 -13.48 -6.18
N LYS A 482 38.05 -13.14 -6.12
CA LYS A 482 37.05 -13.53 -7.09
C LYS A 482 36.29 -12.31 -7.59
N PRO A 483 35.81 -12.29 -8.84
CA PRO A 483 34.91 -11.25 -9.30
C PRO A 483 33.71 -11.14 -8.35
N PHE A 484 33.29 -9.91 -8.04
CA PHE A 484 32.24 -9.64 -7.05
C PHE A 484 30.94 -10.40 -7.35
N ASP A 485 30.63 -10.64 -8.62
CA ASP A 485 29.41 -11.29 -9.05
C ASP A 485 29.48 -12.83 -9.16
N SER A 486 30.68 -13.38 -8.92
CA SER A 486 30.91 -14.81 -8.70
C SER A 486 31.04 -15.15 -7.21
N ALA A 487 31.11 -14.13 -6.34
CA ALA A 487 31.14 -14.27 -4.89
C ALA A 487 29.72 -14.37 -4.31
N ASP A 488 29.62 -14.75 -3.03
CA ASP A 488 28.35 -14.72 -2.31
C ASP A 488 27.88 -13.25 -2.19
N PRO A 489 26.70 -12.89 -2.73
CA PRO A 489 26.16 -11.53 -2.62
C PRO A 489 26.06 -11.02 -1.18
N LYS A 490 25.88 -11.90 -0.18
CA LYS A 490 25.82 -11.52 1.23
C LYS A 490 27.08 -10.80 1.71
N LEU A 491 28.24 -11.03 1.08
CA LEU A 491 29.48 -10.34 1.45
C LEU A 491 29.40 -8.83 1.21
N ALA A 492 28.45 -8.34 0.42
CA ALA A 492 28.21 -6.90 0.27
C ALA A 492 27.77 -6.26 1.61
N ALA A 493 27.26 -7.05 2.55
CA ALA A 493 26.93 -6.57 3.88
C ALA A 493 28.16 -6.04 4.67
N LEU A 494 29.37 -6.44 4.26
CA LEU A 494 30.64 -6.06 4.88
C LEU A 494 31.23 -4.75 4.34
N VAL A 495 30.62 -4.15 3.31
CA VAL A 495 31.18 -2.97 2.63
C VAL A 495 30.21 -1.80 2.74
N TYR A 496 30.72 -0.69 3.27
CA TYR A 496 29.98 0.56 3.41
C TYR A 496 30.81 1.73 2.87
N ILE A 497 30.19 2.57 2.05
CA ILE A 497 30.76 3.85 1.64
C ILE A 497 29.78 4.99 1.90
N GLU A 498 30.32 6.09 2.41
CA GLU A 498 29.59 7.34 2.59
C GLU A 498 30.29 8.48 1.85
N SER A 499 29.51 9.32 1.18
CA SER A 499 29.99 10.56 0.56
C SER A 499 29.18 11.76 1.01
N HIS A 500 29.82 12.81 1.52
CA HIS A 500 29.18 14.10 1.78
C HIS A 500 29.04 14.97 0.52
N GLY A 501 29.55 14.47 -0.62
CA GLY A 501 29.36 15.01 -1.96
C GLY A 501 28.36 14.20 -2.75
N SER A 502 28.56 14.12 -4.08
CA SER A 502 27.83 13.25 -5.00
C SER A 502 28.62 11.95 -5.25
N PHE A 503 27.90 10.86 -5.53
CA PHE A 503 28.48 9.56 -5.87
C PHE A 503 28.11 9.17 -7.31
N THR A 504 29.11 8.98 -8.16
CA THR A 504 28.92 8.66 -9.59
C THR A 504 29.67 7.39 -9.99
N LEU A 505 28.94 6.42 -10.55
CA LEU A 505 29.49 5.28 -11.28
C LEU A 505 29.23 5.49 -12.77
N LYS A 506 30.28 5.56 -13.59
CA LYS A 506 30.13 5.71 -15.04
C LYS A 506 29.77 4.37 -15.72
N ASN A 507 29.76 4.33 -17.06
CA ASN A 507 29.18 3.22 -17.81
C ASN A 507 29.83 1.89 -17.41
N GLN A 508 29.01 0.83 -17.34
CA GLN A 508 29.49 -0.54 -17.12
C GLN A 508 30.37 -0.69 -15.86
N SER A 509 30.12 0.13 -14.84
CA SER A 509 30.87 0.10 -13.58
C SER A 509 30.02 -0.53 -12.48
N PRO A 510 30.40 -1.68 -11.92
CA PRO A 510 29.63 -2.33 -10.88
C PRO A 510 29.84 -1.69 -9.52
N TRP A 511 29.04 -2.09 -8.53
CA TRP A 511 29.31 -1.80 -7.13
C TRP A 511 28.95 -2.97 -6.23
N PHE A 512 29.66 -3.06 -5.11
CA PHE A 512 29.52 -4.11 -4.10
C PHE A 512 29.54 -3.48 -2.70
N GLY A 513 28.39 -3.39 -2.05
CA GLY A 513 28.22 -2.76 -0.74
C GLY A 513 27.14 -1.69 -0.71
N THR A 514 26.92 -1.11 0.47
CA THR A 514 25.97 0.00 0.67
C THR A 514 26.60 1.34 0.36
N ILE A 515 25.84 2.24 -0.29
CA ILE A 515 26.24 3.63 -0.55
C ILE A 515 25.27 4.55 0.17
N LEU A 516 25.79 5.45 1.00
CA LEU A 516 25.09 6.65 1.44
C LEU A 516 25.74 7.87 0.82
N THR A 517 24.95 8.76 0.22
CA THR A 517 25.47 10.04 -0.28
C THR A 517 24.61 11.20 0.19
N LYS A 518 25.23 12.35 0.43
CA LYS A 518 24.49 13.56 0.75
C LYS A 518 23.80 14.13 -0.50
N ASN A 519 24.55 14.26 -1.60
CA ASN A 519 24.04 14.89 -2.82
C ASN A 519 23.59 13.83 -3.82
N ASN A 520 23.94 13.94 -5.10
CA ASN A 520 23.37 13.09 -6.12
C ASN A 520 23.99 11.69 -6.14
N LEU A 521 23.14 10.68 -6.32
CA LEU A 521 23.53 9.31 -6.61
C LEU A 521 23.29 9.03 -8.09
N THR A 522 24.34 8.71 -8.84
CA THR A 522 24.24 8.50 -10.28
C THR A 522 24.94 7.20 -10.68
N PHE A 523 24.16 6.28 -11.23
CA PHE A 523 24.67 5.09 -11.90
C PHE A 523 24.41 5.25 -13.38
N VAL A 524 25.46 5.21 -14.20
CA VAL A 524 25.30 5.31 -15.66
C VAL A 524 24.94 3.93 -16.23
N ASN A 525 24.53 3.86 -17.49
CA ASN A 525 23.98 2.65 -18.11
C ASN A 525 24.77 1.35 -17.82
N GLN A 526 24.02 0.25 -17.70
CA GLN A 526 24.50 -1.13 -17.57
C GLN A 526 25.31 -1.40 -16.30
N THR A 527 24.91 -0.83 -15.17
CA THR A 527 25.55 -1.07 -13.86
C THR A 527 24.95 -2.29 -13.17
N LYS A 528 25.82 -3.20 -12.73
CA LYS A 528 25.46 -4.34 -11.88
C LYS A 528 25.82 -4.02 -10.43
N LEU A 529 24.81 -3.99 -9.57
CA LEU A 529 24.86 -3.41 -8.25
C LEU A 529 24.39 -4.44 -7.23
N ILE A 530 25.21 -4.75 -6.23
CA ILE A 530 24.84 -5.60 -5.09
C ILE A 530 25.01 -4.76 -3.83
N GLY A 531 23.90 -4.37 -3.19
CA GLY A 531 23.95 -3.36 -2.15
C GLY A 531 22.59 -2.73 -1.84
N SER A 532 22.65 -1.63 -1.10
CA SER A 532 21.53 -0.73 -0.80
C SER A 532 22.03 0.70 -0.97
N TYR A 533 21.24 1.57 -1.61
CA TYR A 533 21.74 2.87 -2.08
C TYR A 533 20.82 4.02 -1.71
N HIS A 534 21.39 5.02 -1.05
CA HIS A 534 20.66 6.07 -0.35
C HIS A 534 21.23 7.44 -0.67
N THR A 535 20.34 8.42 -0.83
CA THR A 535 20.70 9.84 -0.86
C THR A 535 19.81 10.69 0.04
N LEU A 536 20.41 11.72 0.66
CA LEU A 536 19.76 12.57 1.68
C LEU A 536 19.33 13.96 1.21
N ASP A 537 19.97 14.56 0.22
CA ASP A 537 19.66 15.92 -0.26
C ASP A 537 19.66 16.00 -1.81
N GLY A 538 20.06 14.93 -2.50
CA GLY A 538 20.19 14.90 -3.97
C GLY A 538 19.36 13.81 -4.63
N THR A 539 19.34 13.78 -5.95
CA THR A 539 18.52 12.82 -6.73
C THR A 539 19.21 11.48 -6.91
N ALA A 540 18.42 10.42 -7.11
CA ALA A 540 18.93 9.12 -7.56
C ALA A 540 18.52 8.82 -9.01
N ASP A 541 19.50 8.60 -9.89
CA ASP A 541 19.30 8.13 -11.27
C ASP A 541 20.16 6.91 -11.53
N THR A 542 19.53 5.81 -11.93
CA THR A 542 20.20 4.54 -12.16
C THR A 542 20.64 4.31 -13.61
N GLY A 543 20.34 5.24 -14.54
CA GLY A 543 20.60 5.03 -15.97
C GLY A 543 19.84 3.83 -16.54
N ASN A 544 20.11 3.48 -17.82
CA ASN A 544 19.41 2.36 -18.47
C ASN A 544 20.04 1.01 -18.13
N GLN A 545 19.21 -0.02 -18.08
CA GLN A 545 19.58 -1.41 -17.80
C GLN A 545 20.35 -1.62 -16.49
N PRO A 546 19.98 -0.97 -15.37
CA PRO A 546 20.56 -1.32 -14.07
C PRO A 546 20.09 -2.72 -13.65
N TYR A 547 20.97 -3.47 -13.02
CA TYR A 547 20.59 -4.66 -12.26
C TYR A 547 20.99 -4.43 -10.81
N ILE A 548 20.00 -4.38 -9.91
CA ILE A 548 20.22 -4.10 -8.50
C ILE A 548 19.73 -5.27 -7.66
N LYS A 549 20.64 -5.84 -6.88
CA LYS A 549 20.35 -6.86 -5.86
C LYS A 549 20.45 -6.26 -4.47
N TYR A 550 19.37 -6.38 -3.69
CA TYR A 550 19.34 -5.85 -2.34
C TYR A 550 20.27 -6.60 -1.38
N VAL A 551 21.22 -5.87 -0.80
CA VAL A 551 22.00 -6.28 0.39
C VAL A 551 22.38 -5.02 1.17
N LYS A 552 21.81 -4.82 2.35
CA LYS A 552 22.21 -3.70 3.22
C LYS A 552 23.44 -4.05 4.04
N SER A 553 24.30 -3.06 4.26
CA SER A 553 25.50 -3.24 5.06
C SER A 553 25.13 -3.31 6.53
N ALA A 554 25.80 -4.20 7.26
CA ALA A 554 25.61 -4.29 8.70
C ALA A 554 26.12 -3.03 9.44
N PHE A 555 27.03 -2.26 8.83
CA PHE A 555 27.37 -0.92 9.33
C PHE A 555 26.13 0.00 9.32
N ALA A 556 25.41 0.05 8.19
CA ALA A 556 24.17 0.83 8.07
C ALA A 556 23.10 0.37 9.07
N ASP A 557 22.94 -0.94 9.27
CA ASP A 557 22.01 -1.48 10.27
C ASP A 557 22.33 -1.05 11.71
N GLN A 558 23.62 -0.84 12.01
CA GLN A 558 24.06 -0.49 13.36
C GLN A 558 24.15 1.02 13.60
N CYS A 559 24.40 1.81 12.56
CA CYS A 559 24.80 3.21 12.69
C CYS A 559 23.81 4.24 12.11
N TRP A 560 22.73 3.80 11.48
CA TRP A 560 21.70 4.72 10.97
C TRP A 560 20.60 5.05 11.98
N ASP A 561 20.47 4.27 13.06
CA ASP A 561 19.44 4.43 14.10
C ASP A 561 19.80 5.45 15.20
#